data_AF-A0A521YL33-F1
#
_entry.id   AF-A0A521YL33-F1
#
_cell.length_a   1.000
_cell.length_b   1.000
_cell.length_c   1.000
_cell.angle_alpha   90.00
_cell.angle_beta   90.00
_cell.angle_gamma   90.00
#
_symmetry.space_group_name_H-M   'P 1'
#
loop_
_entity.id
_entity.type
_entity.pdbx_description
1 polymer ?
#
loop_
_entity_poly.entity_id
_entity_poly.type
_entity_poly.pdbx_seq_one_letter_code
_entity_poly.pdbx_strand_id
1 'polypeptide(L)'
;MNTRILLAAGAMLLTPLGAVAVDTFTSLHPEEAIPDNTAKVAPDRYTDLNKQVQEKLHALGFDAGPVNGDFDSKTQAALAQFQLSRDLPASGQLDERTAAELGVEQNPPEK
;
A
#
# COMPACT_ATOMS: atom_id res chain seq x y z
N MET A 1 7.24 -25.02 30.56
CA MET A 1 8.07 -24.59 29.42
C MET A 1 7.16 -23.84 28.44
N ASN A 2 7.06 -22.51 28.27
CA ASN A 2 7.60 -21.29 28.88
C ASN A 2 6.50 -20.20 28.70
N THR A 3 5.98 -19.60 29.78
CA THR A 3 5.05 -18.45 29.71
C THR A 3 5.86 -17.16 29.82
N ARG A 4 5.94 -16.39 28.74
CA ARG A 4 6.74 -15.15 28.67
C ARG A 4 5.87 -13.92 28.93
N ILE A 5 6.01 -13.39 30.14
CA ILE A 5 6.12 -11.97 30.53
C ILE A 5 5.45 -10.95 29.58
N LEU A 6 4.29 -10.43 30.00
CA LEU A 6 3.76 -9.13 29.54
C LEU A 6 4.48 -8.02 30.32
N LEU A 7 5.20 -7.16 29.61
CA LEU A 7 5.83 -5.96 30.14
C LEU A 7 4.77 -4.93 30.56
N ALA A 8 5.07 -4.27 31.68
CA ALA A 8 4.43 -3.06 32.16
C ALA A 8 4.65 -1.87 31.22
N ALA A 9 3.67 -0.98 31.14
CA ALA A 9 3.90 0.43 30.82
C ALA A 9 2.82 1.27 31.52
N GLY A 10 3.21 1.91 32.62
CA GLY A 10 2.50 3.06 33.18
C GLY A 10 3.16 4.35 32.71
N ALA A 11 2.34 5.39 32.53
CA ALA A 11 2.68 6.83 32.58
C ALA A 11 1.37 7.59 32.29
N MET A 12 0.63 8.08 33.27
CA MET A 12 0.77 9.35 34.04
C MET A 12 0.63 10.63 33.19
N LEU A 13 -0.45 11.38 33.49
CA LEU A 13 -0.85 12.69 32.98
C LEU A 13 0.17 13.80 33.31
N LEU A 14 0.43 14.76 32.39
CA LEU A 14 0.66 16.19 32.71
C LEU A 14 0.78 17.07 31.42
N THR A 15 -0.08 18.08 31.26
CA THR A 15 0.09 19.21 30.30
C THR A 15 1.01 20.30 30.89
N PRO A 16 1.74 21.14 30.12
CA PRO A 16 1.17 22.46 29.75
C PRO A 16 1.67 23.10 28.43
N LEU A 17 0.93 24.13 28.00
CA LEU A 17 1.26 25.14 26.98
C LEU A 17 2.66 25.77 27.19
N GLY A 18 3.41 25.97 26.11
CA GLY A 18 4.61 26.81 26.07
C GLY A 18 4.82 27.37 24.67
N ALA A 19 4.62 28.68 24.53
CA ALA A 19 4.77 29.43 23.30
C ALA A 19 6.24 29.52 22.85
N VAL A 20 6.50 29.39 21.55
CA VAL A 20 7.73 29.89 20.93
C VAL A 20 7.35 30.90 19.86
N ALA A 21 8.05 32.02 19.92
CA ALA A 21 7.77 33.28 19.26
C ALA A 21 7.67 33.15 17.73
N VAL A 22 6.74 33.94 17.20
CA VAL A 22 6.59 34.27 15.78
C VAL A 22 7.83 35.05 15.34
N ASP A 23 8.75 34.38 14.64
CA ASP A 23 9.64 35.06 13.72
C ASP A 23 8.96 35.11 12.36
N THR A 24 8.49 36.32 12.03
CA THR A 24 8.05 36.71 10.70
C THR A 24 9.22 36.59 9.71
N PHE A 25 9.45 35.39 9.16
CA PHE A 25 10.18 35.28 7.91
C PHE A 25 9.22 35.58 6.76
N THR A 26 9.01 36.88 6.55
CA THR A 26 8.57 37.41 5.27
C THR A 26 9.60 37.01 4.22
N SER A 27 9.39 35.85 3.60
CA SER A 27 9.67 35.72 2.18
C SER A 27 8.34 35.48 1.51
N LEU A 28 7.94 36.47 0.73
CA LEU A 28 7.02 36.33 -0.38
C LEU A 28 7.44 35.10 -1.18
N HIS A 29 6.87 33.93 -0.90
CA HIS A 29 6.60 33.02 -1.98
C HIS A 29 5.33 33.58 -2.60
N PRO A 30 5.37 34.02 -3.87
CA PRO A 30 4.16 34.06 -4.67
C PRO A 30 3.40 32.77 -4.41
N GLU A 31 2.08 32.86 -4.44
CA GLU A 31 1.22 31.76 -4.83
C GLU A 31 1.76 31.22 -6.18
N GLU A 32 2.86 30.47 -6.16
CA GLU A 32 3.28 29.63 -7.25
C GLU A 32 2.16 28.62 -7.28
N ALA A 33 1.20 28.88 -8.17
CA ALA A 33 0.21 27.93 -8.59
C ALA A 33 0.92 26.59 -8.68
N ILE A 34 0.72 25.75 -7.67
CA ILE A 34 0.94 24.32 -7.83
C ILE A 34 0.08 24.06 -9.05
N PRO A 35 0.66 23.69 -10.21
CA PRO A 35 -0.17 23.37 -11.34
C PRO A 35 -1.11 22.31 -10.79
N ASP A 36 -2.40 22.60 -10.79
CA ASP A 36 -3.43 21.62 -10.53
C ASP A 36 -3.27 20.62 -11.66
N ASN A 37 -2.34 19.68 -11.45
CA ASN A 37 -2.03 18.63 -12.39
C ASN A 37 -3.06 17.52 -12.14
N THR A 38 -4.34 17.91 -12.10
CA THR A 38 -5.46 17.15 -12.64
C THR A 38 -5.26 17.02 -14.15
N ALA A 39 -4.09 16.56 -14.57
CA ALA A 39 -3.83 15.99 -15.87
C ALA A 39 -4.70 14.73 -15.94
N LYS A 40 -5.99 14.94 -16.23
CA LYS A 40 -6.97 13.98 -16.73
C LYS A 40 -6.53 12.55 -16.43
N VAL A 41 -6.72 12.14 -15.17
CA VAL A 41 -6.17 10.90 -14.57
C VAL A 41 -6.24 9.79 -15.61
N ALA A 42 -5.11 9.50 -16.27
CA ALA A 42 -4.95 8.23 -16.95
C ALA A 42 -5.36 7.17 -15.93
N PRO A 43 -6.14 6.13 -16.29
CA PRO A 43 -6.60 5.14 -15.32
C PRO A 43 -5.42 4.79 -14.42
N ASP A 44 -5.60 5.00 -13.11
CA ASP A 44 -4.51 4.96 -12.16
C ASP A 44 -3.79 3.62 -12.36
N ARG A 45 -2.52 3.68 -12.75
CA ARG A 45 -1.71 2.50 -13.12
C ARG A 45 -1.75 1.46 -12.01
N TYR A 46 -1.87 1.91 -10.76
CA TYR A 46 -2.04 1.05 -9.59
C TYR A 46 -3.38 0.32 -9.60
N THR A 47 -4.46 1.03 -9.92
CA THR A 47 -5.81 0.46 -10.07
C THR A 47 -5.85 -0.57 -11.21
N ASP A 48 -5.21 -0.31 -12.35
CA ASP A 48 -5.14 -1.27 -13.46
C ASP A 48 -4.27 -2.49 -13.15
N LEU A 49 -3.21 -2.32 -12.37
CA LEU A 49 -2.38 -3.42 -11.88
C LEU A 49 -3.19 -4.33 -10.94
N ASN A 50 -3.93 -3.74 -10.00
CA ASN A 50 -4.75 -4.49 -9.06
C ASN A 50 -5.84 -5.30 -9.78
N LYS A 51 -6.46 -4.75 -10.82
CA LYS A 51 -7.42 -5.50 -11.66
C LYS A 51 -6.76 -6.70 -12.33
N GLN A 52 -5.58 -6.51 -12.93
CA GLN A 52 -4.84 -7.62 -13.54
C GLN A 52 -4.52 -8.72 -12.52
N VAL A 53 -4.10 -8.34 -11.31
CA VAL A 53 -3.86 -9.30 -10.23
C VAL A 53 -5.12 -10.06 -9.87
N GLN A 54 -6.24 -9.37 -9.67
CA GLN A 54 -7.53 -9.98 -9.38
C GLN A 54 -7.95 -10.95 -10.50
N GLU A 55 -7.88 -10.54 -11.77
CA GLU A 55 -8.18 -11.40 -12.93
C GLU A 55 -7.31 -12.66 -12.97
N LYS A 56 -6.00 -12.52 -12.73
CA LYS A 56 -5.06 -13.64 -12.73
C LYS A 56 -5.35 -14.61 -11.58
N LEU A 57 -5.64 -14.09 -10.39
CA LEU A 57 -6.01 -14.91 -9.24
C LEU A 57 -7.28 -15.72 -9.53
N HIS A 58 -8.31 -15.09 -10.11
CA HIS A 58 -9.54 -15.77 -10.54
C HIS A 58 -9.27 -16.84 -11.59
N ALA A 59 -8.44 -16.54 -12.60
CA ALA A 59 -8.07 -17.49 -13.64
C ALA A 59 -7.32 -18.72 -13.09
N LEU A 60 -6.61 -18.55 -11.96
CA LEU A 60 -5.92 -19.62 -11.24
C LEU A 60 -6.81 -20.34 -10.20
N GLY A 61 -8.05 -19.88 -10.02
CA GLY A 61 -9.03 -20.49 -9.11
C GLY A 61 -9.04 -19.93 -7.69
N PHE A 62 -8.40 -18.78 -7.45
CA PHE A 62 -8.45 -18.08 -6.16
C PHE A 62 -9.50 -16.97 -6.19
N ASP A 63 -10.35 -16.89 -5.16
CA ASP A 63 -11.38 -15.85 -5.05
C ASP A 63 -10.79 -14.54 -4.51
N ALA A 64 -10.37 -13.66 -5.43
CA ALA A 64 -9.87 -12.32 -5.10
C ALA A 64 -10.98 -11.28 -4.91
N GLY A 65 -12.27 -11.66 -4.91
CA GLY A 65 -13.37 -10.71 -4.88
C GLY A 65 -13.60 -10.00 -6.24
N PRO A 66 -14.33 -8.88 -6.29
CA PRO A 66 -14.63 -8.20 -7.55
C PRO A 66 -13.38 -7.65 -8.23
N VAL A 67 -13.30 -7.73 -9.57
CA VAL A 67 -12.23 -7.11 -10.37
C VAL A 67 -12.50 -5.62 -10.54
N ASN A 68 -12.31 -4.86 -9.47
CA ASN A 68 -12.54 -3.41 -9.42
C ASN A 68 -11.23 -2.61 -9.32
N GLY A 69 -10.11 -3.27 -9.01
CA GLY A 69 -8.82 -2.64 -8.76
C GLY A 69 -8.62 -2.18 -7.31
N ASP A 70 -9.54 -2.51 -6.41
CA ASP A 70 -9.38 -2.27 -4.98
C ASP A 70 -8.63 -3.45 -4.35
N PHE A 71 -7.44 -3.19 -3.82
CA PHE A 71 -6.65 -4.22 -3.13
C PHE A 71 -7.15 -4.42 -1.70
N ASP A 72 -8.24 -5.19 -1.55
CA ASP A 72 -8.93 -5.45 -0.29
C ASP A 72 -8.47 -6.74 0.40
N SER A 73 -9.08 -7.07 1.55
CA SER A 73 -8.72 -8.27 2.32
C SER A 73 -8.98 -9.57 1.58
N LYS A 74 -9.95 -9.61 0.65
CA LYS A 74 -10.18 -10.76 -0.22
C LYS A 74 -9.05 -10.92 -1.24
N THR A 75 -8.67 -9.83 -1.91
CA THR A 75 -7.54 -9.81 -2.83
C THR A 75 -6.25 -10.23 -2.12
N GLN A 76 -5.99 -9.69 -0.92
CA GLN A 76 -4.84 -10.07 -0.10
C GLN A 76 -4.84 -11.56 0.29
N ALA A 77 -6.00 -12.10 0.71
CA ALA A 77 -6.12 -13.50 1.10
C ALA A 77 -5.93 -14.44 -0.10
N ALA A 78 -6.51 -14.12 -1.25
CA ALA A 78 -6.31 -14.86 -2.49
C ALA A 78 -4.85 -14.84 -2.92
N LEU A 79 -4.17 -13.69 -2.79
CA LEU A 79 -2.76 -13.57 -3.11
C LEU A 79 -1.89 -14.40 -2.15
N ALA A 80 -2.20 -14.41 -0.85
CA ALA A 80 -1.50 -15.24 0.12
C ALA A 80 -1.69 -16.75 -0.18
N GLN A 81 -2.90 -17.17 -0.56
CA GLN A 81 -3.16 -18.56 -0.98
C GLN A 81 -2.39 -18.94 -2.24
N PHE A 82 -2.34 -18.03 -3.21
CA PHE A 82 -1.51 -18.20 -4.40
C PHE A 82 -0.03 -18.36 -4.02
N GLN A 83 0.50 -17.50 -3.17
CA GLN A 83 1.89 -17.58 -2.69
C GLN A 83 2.17 -18.93 -2.01
N LEU A 84 1.27 -19.41 -1.13
CA LEU A 84 1.39 -20.74 -0.53
C LEU A 84 1.42 -21.86 -1.59
N SER A 85 0.60 -21.76 -2.64
CA SER A 85 0.56 -22.75 -3.73
C SER A 85 1.83 -22.79 -4.58
N ARG A 86 2.67 -21.74 -4.48
CA ARG A 86 3.94 -21.57 -5.21
C ARG A 86 5.17 -21.71 -4.31
N ASP A 87 5.00 -22.20 -3.08
CA ASP A 87 6.06 -22.29 -2.06
C ASP A 87 6.75 -20.93 -1.78
N LEU A 88 6.00 -19.83 -1.93
CA LEU A 88 6.44 -18.47 -1.62
C LEU A 88 6.01 -18.07 -0.20
N PRO A 89 6.69 -17.10 0.42
CA PRO A 89 6.20 -16.46 1.64
C PRO A 89 4.81 -15.86 1.43
N ALA A 90 3.84 -16.33 2.22
CA ALA A 90 2.42 -15.93 2.12
C ALA A 90 2.15 -14.58 2.82
N SER A 91 2.79 -13.52 2.32
CA SER A 91 2.62 -12.16 2.83
C SER A 91 1.26 -11.56 2.48
N GLY A 92 0.62 -12.07 1.41
CA GLY A 92 -0.55 -11.46 0.77
C GLY A 92 -0.24 -10.12 0.09
N GLN A 93 1.04 -9.75 -0.02
CA GLN A 93 1.49 -8.54 -0.69
C GLN A 93 2.03 -8.89 -2.08
N LEU A 94 1.87 -7.96 -3.02
CA LEU A 94 2.37 -8.11 -4.37
C LEU A 94 3.82 -7.64 -4.44
N ASP A 95 4.75 -8.56 -4.23
CA ASP A 95 6.18 -8.37 -4.42
C ASP A 95 6.62 -8.77 -5.84
N GLU A 96 7.83 -8.39 -6.24
CA GLU A 96 8.39 -8.65 -7.59
C GLU A 96 8.37 -10.14 -7.96
N ARG A 97 8.64 -11.03 -7.00
CA ARG A 97 8.63 -12.47 -7.23
C ARG A 97 7.22 -12.99 -7.42
N THR A 98 6.29 -12.57 -6.56
CA THR A 98 4.86 -12.90 -6.71
C THR A 98 4.30 -12.35 -8.03
N ALA A 99 4.69 -11.14 -8.43
CA ALA A 99 4.30 -10.54 -9.69
C ALA A 99 4.82 -11.30 -10.92
N ALA A 100 6.08 -11.75 -10.88
CA ALA A 100 6.65 -12.60 -11.92
C ALA A 100 5.90 -13.95 -12.05
N GLU A 101 5.55 -14.59 -10.92
CA GLU A 101 4.78 -15.84 -10.91
C GLU A 101 3.34 -15.67 -11.38
N LEU A 102 2.72 -14.51 -11.12
CA LEU A 102 1.40 -14.14 -11.67
C LEU A 102 1.46 -13.68 -13.13
N GLY A 103 2.66 -13.37 -13.64
CA GLY A 103 2.86 -12.77 -14.96
C GLY A 103 2.25 -11.37 -15.07
N VAL A 104 2.30 -10.58 -14.00
CA VAL A 104 1.88 -9.18 -13.97
C VAL A 104 3.11 -8.28 -13.87
N GLU A 105 3.16 -7.21 -14.65
CA GLU A 105 4.32 -6.32 -14.71
C GLU A 105 4.12 -5.14 -13.76
N GLN A 106 4.91 -5.08 -12.67
CA GLN A 106 4.86 -4.01 -11.66
C GLN A 106 5.38 -2.67 -12.18
N ASN A 107 6.28 -2.69 -13.18
CA ASN A 107 6.84 -1.51 -13.85
C ASN A 107 7.56 -1.95 -15.15
N PRO A 108 7.47 -1.22 -16.28
CA PRO A 108 8.34 -1.48 -17.43
C PRO A 108 9.78 -1.10 -17.06
N PRO A 109 10.82 -1.66 -17.72
CA PRO A 109 12.17 -1.15 -17.57
C PRO A 109 12.20 0.33 -17.97
N GLU A 110 12.59 1.21 -17.03
CA GLU A 110 13.05 2.55 -17.39
C GLU A 110 14.24 2.37 -18.34
N LYS A 111 14.10 2.88 -19.57
CA LYS A 111 15.17 2.83 -20.57
C LYS A 111 16.32 3.74 -20.20
#